data_AF-A0A534M091-F1
#
_entry.id   AF-A0A534M091-F1
#
_cell.length_a   1.000
_cell.length_b   1.000
_cell.length_c   1.000
_cell.angle_alpha   90.00
_cell.angle_beta   90.00
_cell.angle_gamma   90.00
#
_symmetry.space_group_name_H-M   'P 1'
#
loop_
_entity.id
_entity.type
_entity.pdbx_description
1 polymer ?
#
loop_
_entity_poly.entity_id
_entity_poly.type
_entity_poly.pdbx_seq_one_letter_code
_entity_poly.pdbx_strand_id
1 'polypeptide(L)' 'MENVVASTSLGKELDLQAIALVLGGAEYEPEQFPGLIYRLKEPKTAILLFRSGKVVCTGAKSLEHVKTAIDLVA' A
#
# COMPACT_ATOMS: atom_id res chain seq x y z
N MET A 1 -1.22 13.92 -17.91
CA MET A 1 -1.49 13.71 -16.47
C MET A 1 -0.47 12.70 -16.00
N GLU A 2 0.50 13.13 -15.18
CA GLU A 2 1.58 12.27 -14.70
C GLU A 2 1.15 11.60 -13.39
N ASN A 3 1.28 10.28 -13.30
CA ASN A 3 1.06 9.53 -12.05
C ASN A 3 2.43 9.23 -11.45
N VAL A 4 2.65 9.62 -10.20
CA VAL A 4 3.86 9.25 -9.47
C VAL A 4 3.70 7.84 -8.94
N VAL A 5 4.68 6.98 -9.24
CA VAL A 5 4.82 5.65 -8.63
C VAL A 5 6.04 5.68 -7.74
N ALA A 6 5.87 5.26 -6.49
CA ALA A 6 6.95 5.18 -5.52
C ALA A 6 6.94 3.82 -4.83
N SER A 7 8.11 3.34 -4.45
CA SER A 7 8.24 2.09 -3.70
C SER A 7 9.25 2.22 -2.58
N THR A 8 8.95 1.57 -1.46
CA THR A 8 9.86 1.44 -0.32
C THR A 8 9.85 -0.01 0.17
N SER A 9 10.73 -0.33 1.11
CA SER A 9 10.78 -1.62 1.79
C SER A 9 10.89 -1.40 3.29
N LEU A 10 10.08 -2.10 4.07
CA LEU A 10 10.10 -2.07 5.54
C LEU A 10 11.20 -2.95 6.14
N GLY A 11 11.93 -3.72 5.33
CA GLY A 11 13.07 -4.52 5.76
C GLY A 11 12.73 -5.72 6.65
N LYS A 12 11.44 -6.05 6.79
CA LYS A 12 10.92 -7.19 7.55
C LYS A 12 9.76 -7.83 6.82
N GLU A 13 9.51 -9.11 7.10
CA GLU A 13 8.31 -9.77 6.62
C GLU A 13 7.05 -9.19 7.30
N LEU A 14 5.95 -9.17 6.55
CA LEU A 14 4.66 -8.64 6.99
C LEU A 14 3.61 -9.74 7.04
N ASP A 15 2.85 -9.78 8.13
CA ASP A 15 1.62 -10.55 8.20
C ASP A 15 0.49 -9.74 7.54
N LEU A 16 0.32 -9.97 6.23
CA LEU A 16 -0.71 -9.28 5.44
C LEU A 16 -2.13 -9.59 5.92
N GLN A 17 -2.37 -10.76 6.53
CA GLN A 17 -3.69 -11.13 7.02
C GLN A 17 -4.04 -10.34 8.27
N ALA A 18 -3.10 -10.22 9.21
CA ALA A 18 -3.27 -9.35 10.37
C ALA A 18 -3.43 -7.87 9.96
N ILE A 19 -2.63 -7.40 8.99
CA ILE A 19 -2.72 -6.03 8.49
C ILE A 19 -4.09 -5.76 7.84
N ALA A 20 -4.60 -6.68 7.02
CA ALA A 20 -5.92 -6.53 6.38
C ALA A 20 -7.07 -6.43 7.40
N LEU A 21 -6.95 -7.13 8.53
CA LEU A 21 -7.94 -7.08 9.61
C LEU A 21 -7.96 -5.71 10.31
N VAL A 22 -6.80 -5.07 10.45
CA VAL A 22 -6.65 -3.76 11.08
C VAL A 22 -6.96 -2.62 10.11
N LEU A 23 -6.49 -2.72 8.85
CA LEU A 23 -6.75 -1.76 7.80
C LEU A 23 -8.12 -1.99 7.19
N GLY A 24 -9.15 -1.41 7.81
CA GLY A 24 -10.52 -1.45 7.29
C GLY A 24 -10.60 -1.02 5.82
N GLY A 25 -11.13 -1.91 4.97
CA GLY A 25 -11.23 -1.69 3.53
C GLY A 25 -10.00 -2.09 2.71
N ALA A 26 -9.01 -2.75 3.33
CA ALA A 26 -7.96 -3.45 2.61
C ALA A 26 -8.51 -4.73 1.95
N GLU A 27 -8.07 -4.98 0.72
CA GLU A 27 -8.39 -6.18 -0.05
C GLU A 27 -7.18 -7.11 -0.01
N TYR A 28 -7.33 -8.28 0.60
CA TYR A 28 -6.28 -9.30 0.64
C TYR A 28 -6.85 -10.68 0.30
N GLU A 29 -6.62 -11.11 -0.93
CA GLU A 29 -7.04 -12.40 -1.48
C GLU A 29 -5.81 -13.09 -2.11
N PRO A 30 -4.99 -13.81 -1.34
CA PRO A 30 -3.68 -14.31 -1.79
C PRO A 30 -3.77 -15.28 -2.99
N GLU A 31 -4.90 -15.96 -3.15
CA GLU A 31 -5.17 -16.83 -4.31
C GLU A 31 -5.38 -16.05 -5.61
N GLN A 32 -5.79 -14.77 -5.52
CA GLN A 32 -6.02 -13.89 -6.68
C GLN A 32 -4.84 -12.94 -6.91
N PHE A 33 -4.24 -12.42 -5.83
CA PHE A 33 -3.11 -11.50 -5.89
C PHE A 33 -2.21 -11.65 -4.65
N PRO A 34 -0.88 -11.77 -4.80
CA PRO A 34 0.03 -12.07 -3.69
C PRO A 34 0.27 -10.92 -2.71
N GLY A 35 -0.32 -9.75 -2.93
CA GLY A 35 -0.20 -8.57 -2.07
C GLY A 35 -1.53 -8.12 -1.49
N LEU A 36 -1.47 -7.26 -0.48
CA LEU A 36 -2.62 -6.55 0.06
C LEU A 36 -2.78 -5.23 -0.69
N ILE A 37 -4.00 -4.93 -1.11
CA ILE A 37 -4.36 -3.71 -1.82
C ILE A 37 -5.13 -2.79 -0.85
N TYR A 38 -4.63 -1.58 -0.64
CA TYR A 38 -5.31 -0.57 0.16
C TYR A 38 -5.54 0.69 -0.68
N ARG A 39 -6.77 1.21 -0.70
CA ARG A 39 -7.16 2.33 -1.55
C ARG A 39 -7.57 3.53 -0.70
N LEU A 40 -6.85 4.63 -0.87
CA LEU A 40 -7.19 5.91 -0.26
C LEU A 40 -8.08 6.69 -1.23
N LYS A 41 -9.16 7.27 -0.70
CA LYS A 41 -10.05 8.15 -1.47
C LYS A 41 -9.43 9.53 -1.66
N GLU A 42 -8.81 10.07 -0.61
CA GLU A 42 -8.17 11.38 -0.60
C GLU A 42 -6.84 11.33 0.18
N PRO A 43 -5.69 11.55 -0.49
CA PRO A 43 -5.52 11.63 -1.94
C PRO A 43 -5.89 10.30 -2.62
N LYS A 44 -6.40 10.36 -3.86
CA LYS A 44 -6.76 9.15 -4.62
C LYS A 44 -5.52 8.34 -4.96
N THR A 45 -5.17 7.36 -4.13
CA THR A 45 -3.99 6.51 -4.29
C THR A 45 -4.30 5.05 -4.02
N ALA A 46 -3.44 4.17 -4.51
CA ALA A 46 -3.45 2.76 -4.19
C ALA A 46 -2.10 2.35 -3.62
N ILE A 47 -2.14 1.61 -2.52
CA ILE A 47 -0.99 1.04 -1.83
C ILE A 47 -1.05 -0.47 -2.02
N LEU A 48 0.07 -1.05 -2.42
CA LEU A 48 0.28 -2.49 -2.53
C LEU A 48 1.33 -2.89 -1.49
N LEU A 49 0.95 -3.74 -0.55
CA LEU A 49 1.85 -4.32 0.46
C LEU A 49 2.14 -5.78 0.10
N PHE A 50 3.41 -6.18 0.18
CA PHE A 50 3.83 -7.56 -0.06
C PHE A 50 4.41 -8.17 1.20
N ARG A 51 4.29 -9.51 1.34
CA ARG A 51 4.81 -10.26 2.49
C ARG A 51 6.29 -10.01 2.73
N SER A 52 7.06 -9.72 1.70
CA SER A 52 8.49 -9.38 1.77
C SER A 52 8.79 -8.03 2.46
N GLY A 53 7.78 -7.26 2.84
CA GLY A 53 7.96 -5.89 3.36
C GLY A 53 8.02 -4.82 2.28
N LYS A 54 7.94 -5.19 1.01
CA LYS A 54 7.85 -4.23 -0.10
C LYS A 54 6.51 -3.50 -0.05
N VAL A 55 6.55 -2.18 -0.20
CA VAL A 55 5.40 -1.30 -0.31
C VAL A 55 5.49 -0.52 -1.62
N VAL A 56 4.40 -0.49 -2.39
CA VAL A 56 4.30 0.28 -3.63
C VAL A 56 3.10 1.20 -3.54
N CYS A 57 3.31 2.50 -3.75
CA CYS A 57 2.27 3.51 -3.85
C CYS A 57 2.13 3.98 -5.30
N THR A 58 0.91 4.02 -5.82
CA THR A 58 0.58 4.50 -7.17
C THR A 58 -0.65 5.42 -7.16
N GLY A 59 -0.79 6.23 -8.21
CA GLY A 59 -1.87 7.20 -8.36
C GLY A 59 -1.66 8.50 -7.58
N ALA A 60 -0.54 8.62 -6.88
CA ALA A 60 -0.15 9.86 -6.22
C ALA A 60 0.18 10.94 -7.25
N LYS A 61 -0.22 12.18 -6.95
CA LYS A 61 0.05 13.37 -7.77
C LYS A 61 1.28 14.15 -7.29
N SER A 62 1.81 13.80 -6.12
CA SER A 62 2.96 14.44 -5.49
C SER A 62 3.69 13.43 -4.59
N LEU A 63 4.96 13.71 -4.29
CA LEU A 63 5.73 12.94 -3.32
C LEU A 63 5.15 13.04 -1.89
N GLU A 64 4.50 14.16 -1.56
CA GLU A 64 3.81 14.34 -0.29
C GLU A 64 2.66 13.33 -0.13
N HIS A 65 1.85 13.14 -1.18
CA HIS A 65 0.78 12.13 -1.18
C HIS A 65 1.33 10.70 -1.03
N VAL A 66 2.50 10.42 -1.61
CA VAL A 66 3.19 9.14 -1.41
C VAL A 66 3.58 8.97 0.05
N LYS A 67 4.17 10.00 0.66
CA LYS A 67 4.61 9.96 2.05
C LYS A 67 3.44 9.74 3.00
N THR A 68 2.35 10.51 2.86
CA THR A 68 1.13 10.34 3.65
C THR A 68 0.54 8.93 3.49
N ALA A 69 0.54 8.39 2.28
CA ALA A 69 0.04 7.04 2.02
C ALA A 69 0.90 5.97 2.73
N ILE A 70 2.22 6.08 2.65
CA ILE A 70 3.15 5.14 3.30
C ILE A 70 3.09 5.26 4.83
N ASP A 71 2.99 6.46 5.38
CA ASP A 71 2.92 6.71 6.83
C ASP A 71 1.66 6.10 7.49
N LEU A 72 0.61 5.77 6.71
CA LEU A 72 -0.59 5.08 7.21
C LEU A 72 -0.42 3.56 7.38
N VAL A 73 0.59 2.97 6.75
CA VAL A 73 0.77 1.50 6.69
C VAL A 73 2.10 1.03 7.30
N ALA A 74 2.97 1.95 7.70
CA ALA A 74 4.29 1.69 8.32
C ALA A 74 4.23 1.81 9.85
#